data_AF-A0A5C3KTC0-F1
#
_entry.id   AF-A0A5C3KTC0-F1
#
_cell.length_a   1.000
_cell.length_b   1.000
_cell.length_c   1.000
_cell.angle_alpha   90.00
_cell.angle_beta   90.00
_cell.angle_gamma   90.00
#
_symmetry.space_group_name_H-M   'P 1'
#
loop_
_entity.id
_entity.type
_entity.pdbx_description
1 polymer ?
#
loop_
_entity_poly.entity_id
_entity_poly.type
_entity_poly.pdbx_seq_one_letter_code
_entity_poly.pdbx_strand_id
1 'polypeptide(L)'
;MTSRQDAELLGMTVLNVTFSHAIILVFASGIQCFMCLYGLSRFLESPRESRKGRVPYIIASFVIFATFTLAAAIKTSDQFQMLLLVSNGRDLFRIPLQKDALKTVAAICNSIVFVIGDGLLLYRCYIVLHGRKWLAVIPTVTYVGTLAAEIAQFAANEPGPFLTATEAASAGLGALTNIFITAFITHRLLKAQKMFAAALTSSNRSSGMYRGVTQILVESAVPLTLSGIGYCATTFIHLGARNPSPPAHVLARILSAVSFFGTLHYAFIAISPQMIIFRVTTGRSWANSPEAESTRPQFSRPLVFARGTKNDESIGIGREDDNDSLEDTSGKASEHSGLGQNDYKV
;
A
#
# COMPACT_ATOMS: atom_id res chain seq x y z
N MET A 1 23.49 8.72 -39.81
CA MET A 1 24.11 9.79 -38.99
C MET A 1 22.98 10.66 -38.45
N THR A 2 22.69 10.60 -37.15
CA THR A 2 21.76 11.53 -36.50
C THR A 2 22.28 12.95 -36.65
N SER A 3 21.42 13.90 -37.02
CA SER A 3 21.86 15.28 -37.16
C SER A 3 22.31 15.81 -35.79
N ARG A 4 23.21 16.81 -35.79
CA ARG A 4 23.66 17.46 -34.54
C ARG A 4 22.48 17.98 -33.71
N GLN A 5 21.44 18.46 -34.38
CA GLN A 5 20.20 18.95 -33.76
C GLN A 5 19.40 17.81 -33.11
N ASP A 6 19.33 16.64 -33.74
CA ASP A 6 18.65 15.46 -33.19
C ASP A 6 19.27 14.99 -31.87
N ALA A 7 20.61 14.96 -31.81
CA ALA A 7 21.33 14.56 -30.60
C ALA A 7 21.09 15.55 -29.45
N GLU A 8 21.06 16.84 -29.76
CA GLU A 8 20.79 17.90 -28.77
C GLU A 8 19.36 17.83 -28.23
N LEU A 9 18.37 17.67 -29.12
CA LEU A 9 16.97 17.48 -28.75
C LEU A 9 16.77 16.26 -27.84
N LEU A 10 17.39 15.13 -28.20
CA LEU A 10 17.27 13.88 -27.45
C LEU A 10 17.92 14.01 -26.08
N GLY A 11 19.13 14.56 -26.01
CA GLY A 11 19.84 14.78 -24.75
C GLY A 11 19.08 15.70 -23.80
N MET A 12 18.57 16.83 -24.30
CA MET A 12 17.75 17.74 -23.49
C MET A 12 16.47 17.07 -22.98
N THR A 13 15.85 16.22 -23.81
CA THR A 13 14.66 15.46 -23.39
C THR A 13 15.00 14.50 -22.25
N VAL A 14 16.11 13.76 -22.36
CA VAL A 14 16.56 12.84 -21.31
C VAL A 14 16.85 13.59 -20.00
N LEU A 15 17.52 14.75 -20.06
CA LEU A 15 17.79 15.56 -18.86
C LEU A 15 16.50 16.03 -18.17
N ASN A 16 15.55 16.58 -18.93
CA ASN A 16 14.27 17.06 -18.39
C ASN A 16 13.47 15.94 -17.73
N VAL A 17 13.42 14.78 -18.38
CA VAL A 17 12.73 13.59 -17.90
C VAL A 17 13.39 13.04 -16.64
N THR A 18 14.73 12.99 -16.63
CA THR A 18 15.54 12.53 -15.50
C THR A 18 15.33 13.41 -14.27
N PHE A 19 15.32 14.73 -14.45
CA PHE A 19 15.02 15.70 -13.40
C PHE A 19 13.59 15.56 -12.86
N SER A 20 12.61 15.40 -13.74
CA SER A 20 11.21 15.18 -13.36
C SER A 20 11.02 13.89 -12.55
N HIS A 21 11.72 12.82 -12.95
CA HIS A 21 11.75 11.55 -12.21
C HIS A 21 12.28 11.75 -10.78
N ALA A 22 13.36 12.52 -10.60
CA ALA A 22 13.93 12.83 -9.30
C ALA A 22 12.90 13.51 -8.37
N ILE A 23 12.24 14.56 -8.89
CA ILE A 23 11.22 15.32 -8.15
C ILE A 23 10.09 14.40 -7.69
N ILE A 24 9.58 13.54 -8.58
CA ILE A 24 8.46 12.65 -8.24
C ILE A 24 8.87 11.62 -7.19
N LEU A 25 10.08 11.07 -7.25
CA LEU A 25 10.57 10.13 -6.23
C LEU A 25 10.74 10.79 -4.86
N VAL A 26 11.27 12.02 -4.81
CA VAL A 26 11.37 12.81 -3.57
C VAL A 26 9.98 13.14 -3.01
N PHE A 27 9.03 13.49 -3.86
CA PHE A 27 7.66 13.72 -3.45
C PHE A 27 7.01 12.44 -2.90
N ALA A 28 7.20 11.31 -3.57
CA ALA A 28 6.70 10.01 -3.14
C ALA A 28 7.30 9.58 -1.78
N SER A 29 8.59 9.82 -1.53
CA SER A 29 9.21 9.52 -0.24
C SER A 29 8.66 10.42 0.88
N GLY A 30 8.34 11.68 0.59
CA GLY A 30 7.63 12.58 1.51
C GLY A 30 6.26 12.05 1.92
N ILE A 31 5.45 11.57 0.96
CA ILE A 31 4.15 10.94 1.25
C ILE A 31 4.33 9.70 2.14
N GLN A 32 5.31 8.85 1.85
CA GLN A 32 5.58 7.65 2.64
C GLN A 32 6.04 7.99 4.06
N CYS A 33 6.91 8.99 4.21
CA CYS A 33 7.34 9.49 5.52
C CYS A 33 6.12 9.90 6.38
N PHE A 34 5.21 10.69 5.80
CA PHE A 34 3.97 11.07 6.46
C PHE A 34 3.13 9.86 6.86
N MET A 35 2.92 8.90 5.95
CA MET A 35 2.14 7.68 6.24
C MET A 35 2.77 6.84 7.36
N CYS A 36 4.09 6.67 7.37
CA CYS A 36 4.82 5.91 8.39
C CYS A 36 4.70 6.59 9.77
N LEU A 37 4.98 7.89 9.84
CA LEU A 37 4.96 8.63 11.11
C LEU A 37 3.55 8.72 11.70
N TYR A 38 2.55 9.03 10.86
CA TYR A 38 1.16 9.08 11.32
C TYR A 38 0.64 7.67 11.69
N GLY A 39 0.97 6.65 10.90
CA GLY A 39 0.65 5.27 11.22
C GLY A 39 1.26 4.81 12.54
N LEU A 40 2.50 5.18 12.82
CA LEU A 40 3.19 4.93 14.09
C LEU A 40 2.53 5.67 15.26
N SER A 41 2.25 6.96 15.11
CA SER A 41 1.55 7.77 16.11
C SER A 41 0.22 7.11 16.51
N ARG A 42 -0.61 6.73 15.53
CA ARG A 42 -1.89 6.05 15.77
C ARG A 42 -1.74 4.66 16.40
N PHE A 43 -0.66 3.95 16.06
CA PHE A 43 -0.33 2.69 16.71
C PHE A 43 0.04 2.88 18.18
N LEU A 44 0.78 3.93 18.52
CA LEU A 44 1.16 4.27 19.90
C LEU A 44 -0.02 4.79 20.74
N GLU A 45 -1.00 5.46 20.14
CA GLU A 45 -2.25 5.86 20.81
C GLU A 45 -3.18 4.67 21.12
N SER A 46 -2.99 3.54 20.45
CA SER A 46 -3.89 2.39 20.57
C SER A 46 -3.65 1.60 21.87
N PRO A 47 -4.66 1.17 22.68
CA PRO A 47 -4.50 0.22 23.78
C PRO A 47 -3.72 -1.05 23.40
N ARG A 48 -2.95 -1.58 24.36
CA ARG A 48 -2.01 -2.70 24.18
C ARG A 48 -2.65 -3.95 23.55
N GLU A 49 -3.90 -4.24 23.90
CA GLU A 49 -4.64 -5.39 23.37
C GLU A 49 -4.89 -5.27 21.86
N SER A 50 -5.23 -4.07 21.38
CA SER A 50 -5.47 -3.78 19.96
C SER A 50 -4.17 -3.69 19.13
N ARG A 51 -3.00 -3.69 19.77
CA ARG A 51 -1.69 -3.67 19.07
C ARG A 51 -1.26 -5.06 18.60
N LYS A 52 -1.74 -6.12 19.27
CA LYS A 52 -1.40 -7.51 18.93
C LYS A 52 -1.85 -7.78 17.48
N GLY A 53 -0.90 -8.06 16.61
CA GLY A 53 -1.12 -8.30 15.16
C GLY A 53 -0.89 -7.10 14.24
N ARG A 54 -0.79 -5.86 14.74
CA ARG A 54 -0.48 -4.68 13.90
C ARG A 54 1.02 -4.38 13.76
N VAL A 55 1.81 -4.86 14.71
CA VAL A 55 3.28 -4.71 14.74
C VAL A 55 3.96 -5.09 13.41
N PRO A 56 3.72 -6.27 12.80
CA PRO A 56 4.40 -6.63 11.56
C PRO A 56 4.11 -5.68 10.40
N TYR A 57 2.90 -5.11 10.33
CA TYR A 57 2.55 -4.12 9.31
C TYR A 57 3.31 -2.81 9.49
N ILE A 58 3.47 -2.34 10.75
CA ILE A 58 4.26 -1.13 11.04
C ILE A 58 5.73 -1.36 10.69
N ILE A 59 6.30 -2.52 11.04
CA ILE A 59 7.69 -2.86 10.67
C ILE A 59 7.85 -2.86 9.15
N ALA A 60 6.96 -3.55 8.43
CA ALA A 60 7.01 -3.59 6.96
C ALA A 60 6.88 -2.18 6.34
N SER A 61 6.04 -1.31 6.90
CA SER A 61 5.91 0.09 6.49
C SER A 61 7.23 0.86 6.64
N PHE A 62 7.93 0.74 7.77
CA PHE A 62 9.23 1.39 7.94
C PHE A 62 10.31 0.80 7.03
N VAL A 63 10.30 -0.51 6.78
CA VAL A 63 11.26 -1.15 5.86
C VAL A 63 11.04 -0.66 4.42
N ILE A 64 9.79 -0.64 3.94
CA ILE A 64 9.46 -0.10 2.61
C ILE A 64 9.90 1.36 2.50
N PHE A 65 9.59 2.19 3.50
CA PHE A 65 9.97 3.60 3.50
C PHE A 65 11.48 3.80 3.47
N ALA A 66 12.23 3.11 4.33
CA ALA A 66 13.68 3.26 4.41
C ALA A 66 14.37 2.81 3.12
N THR A 67 13.97 1.66 2.58
CA THR A 67 14.55 1.12 1.33
C THR A 67 14.18 1.96 0.11
N PHE A 68 12.93 2.39 -0.01
CA PHE A 68 12.49 3.29 -1.09
C PHE A 68 13.22 4.64 -1.02
N THR A 69 13.30 5.25 0.17
CA THR A 69 13.94 6.56 0.34
C THR A 69 15.44 6.49 0.08
N LEU A 70 16.11 5.40 0.48
CA LEU A 70 17.51 5.18 0.16
C LEU A 70 17.72 5.03 -1.35
N ALA A 71 16.90 4.23 -2.03
CA ALA A 71 16.96 4.08 -3.48
C ALA A 71 16.71 5.41 -4.20
N ALA A 72 15.73 6.19 -3.76
CA ALA A 72 15.40 7.50 -4.29
C ALA A 72 16.54 8.51 -4.08
N ALA A 73 17.18 8.50 -2.91
CA ALA A 73 18.31 9.38 -2.59
C ALA A 73 19.53 9.08 -3.47
N ILE A 74 19.88 7.79 -3.63
CA ILE A 74 20.99 7.38 -4.52
C ILE A 74 20.70 7.79 -5.96
N LYS A 75 19.50 7.48 -6.48
CA LYS A 75 19.10 7.86 -7.84
C LYS A 75 19.13 9.37 -8.03
N THR A 76 18.58 10.13 -7.09
CA THR A 76 18.55 11.61 -7.17
C THR A 76 19.96 12.19 -7.14
N SER A 77 20.87 11.62 -6.33
CA SER A 77 22.27 12.05 -6.27
C SER A 77 23.00 11.80 -7.59
N ASP A 78 22.84 10.60 -8.19
CA ASP A 78 23.41 10.25 -9.50
C ASP A 78 22.88 11.18 -10.60
N GLN A 79 21.57 11.44 -10.60
CA GLN A 79 20.94 12.37 -11.55
C GLN A 79 21.42 13.81 -11.37
N PHE A 80 21.63 14.26 -10.14
CA PHE A 80 22.17 15.58 -9.85
C PHE A 80 23.62 15.73 -10.34
N GLN A 81 24.46 14.71 -10.11
CA GLN A 81 25.84 14.70 -10.63
C GLN A 81 25.85 14.72 -12.16
N MET A 82 24.98 13.94 -12.81
CA MET A 82 24.80 13.98 -14.26
C MET A 82 24.44 15.40 -14.75
N LEU A 83 23.49 16.07 -14.08
CA LEU A 83 23.09 17.44 -14.43
C LEU A 83 24.22 18.46 -14.26
N LEU A 84 25.11 18.28 -13.28
CA LEU A 84 26.27 19.16 -13.08
C LEU A 84 27.37 18.95 -14.12
N LEU A 85 27.56 17.72 -14.59
CA LEU A 85 28.59 17.36 -15.57
C LEU A 85 28.21 17.72 -17.01
N VAL A 86 26.92 17.78 -17.32
CA VAL A 86 26.41 17.99 -18.68
C VAL A 86 26.05 19.46 -18.90
N SER A 87 26.81 20.17 -19.73
CA SER A 87 26.48 21.55 -20.13
C SER A 87 25.46 21.61 -21.28
N ASN A 88 25.42 20.60 -22.13
CA ASN A 88 24.54 20.53 -23.31
C ASN A 88 24.10 19.08 -23.57
N GLY A 89 22.96 18.89 -24.25
CA GLY A 89 22.41 17.54 -24.47
C GLY A 89 23.35 16.56 -25.21
N ARG A 90 24.36 17.06 -25.92
CA ARG A 90 25.33 16.23 -26.66
C ARG A 90 26.40 15.64 -25.77
N ASP A 91 26.79 16.36 -24.71
CA ASP A 91 27.80 15.88 -23.75
C ASP A 91 27.28 14.70 -22.91
N LEU A 92 25.95 14.53 -22.81
CA LEU A 92 25.32 13.38 -22.17
C LEU A 92 25.81 12.04 -22.76
N PHE A 93 25.97 11.96 -24.07
CA PHE A 93 26.39 10.71 -24.76
C PHE A 93 27.90 10.42 -24.64
N ARG A 94 28.68 11.35 -24.06
CA ARG A 94 30.13 11.21 -23.90
C ARG A 94 30.52 10.73 -22.51
N ILE A 95 29.60 10.77 -21.55
CA ILE A 95 29.87 10.33 -20.18
C ILE A 95 29.96 8.80 -20.19
N PRO A 96 31.10 8.21 -19.80
CA PRO A 96 31.22 6.77 -19.73
C PRO A 96 30.22 6.23 -18.72
N LEU A 97 29.47 5.20 -19.12
CA LEU A 97 28.53 4.49 -18.26
C LEU A 97 29.33 3.67 -17.24
N GLN A 98 29.77 4.28 -16.15
CA GLN A 98 30.49 3.57 -15.10
C GLN A 98 29.48 2.75 -14.29
N LYS A 99 29.76 1.45 -14.13
CA LYS A 99 28.99 0.55 -13.27
C LYS A 99 29.26 0.92 -11.82
N ASP A 100 28.41 1.78 -11.27
CA ASP A 100 28.56 2.24 -9.89
C ASP A 100 27.90 1.24 -8.94
N ALA A 101 28.65 0.77 -7.93
CA ALA A 101 28.12 -0.10 -6.89
C ALA A 101 26.84 0.48 -6.23
N LEU A 102 26.74 1.81 -6.14
CA LEU A 102 25.55 2.50 -5.64
C LEU A 102 24.30 2.26 -6.49
N LYS A 103 24.42 2.17 -7.82
CA LYS A 103 23.28 1.85 -8.71
C LYS A 103 22.74 0.46 -8.42
N THR A 104 23.63 -0.51 -8.19
CA THR A 104 23.26 -1.86 -7.77
C THR A 104 22.55 -1.85 -6.42
N VAL A 105 23.03 -1.08 -5.43
CA VAL A 105 22.36 -0.92 -4.14
C VAL A 105 20.95 -0.35 -4.32
N ALA A 106 20.78 0.70 -5.12
CA ALA A 106 19.47 1.30 -5.38
C ALA A 106 18.51 0.31 -6.07
N ALA A 107 19.01 -0.53 -6.99
CA ALA A 107 18.24 -1.59 -7.62
C ALA A 107 17.79 -2.64 -6.58
N ILE A 108 18.70 -3.15 -5.74
CA ILE A 108 18.39 -4.10 -4.66
C ILE A 108 17.33 -3.52 -3.72
N CYS A 109 17.46 -2.25 -3.31
CA CYS A 109 16.48 -1.58 -2.48
C CYS A 109 15.08 -1.55 -3.13
N ASN A 110 14.98 -1.25 -4.43
CA ASN A 110 13.69 -1.29 -5.14
C ASN A 110 13.12 -2.70 -5.21
N SER A 111 13.95 -3.72 -5.44
CA SER A 111 13.50 -5.12 -5.45
C SER A 111 12.99 -5.55 -4.07
N ILE A 112 13.61 -5.08 -2.97
CA ILE A 112 13.09 -5.32 -1.61
C ILE A 112 11.71 -4.69 -1.44
N VAL A 113 11.53 -3.44 -1.87
CA VAL A 113 10.22 -2.77 -1.82
C VAL A 113 9.17 -3.56 -2.60
N PHE A 114 9.51 -4.02 -3.80
CA PHE A 114 8.64 -4.86 -4.63
C PHE A 114 8.27 -6.17 -3.93
N VAL A 115 9.25 -6.93 -3.45
CA VAL A 115 9.05 -8.23 -2.78
C VAL A 115 8.18 -8.09 -1.53
N ILE A 116 8.43 -7.08 -0.70
CA ILE A 116 7.64 -6.85 0.51
C ILE A 116 6.24 -6.34 0.14
N GLY A 117 6.14 -5.41 -0.80
CA GLY A 117 4.88 -4.81 -1.23
C GLY A 117 3.90 -5.84 -1.79
N ASP A 118 4.29 -6.52 -2.86
CA ASP A 118 3.47 -7.54 -3.51
C ASP A 118 3.33 -8.80 -2.65
N GLY A 119 4.37 -9.17 -1.89
CA GLY A 119 4.32 -10.28 -0.94
C GLY A 119 3.26 -10.09 0.15
N LEU A 120 3.09 -8.87 0.67
CA LEU A 120 2.03 -8.55 1.63
C LEU A 120 0.63 -8.68 1.01
N LEU A 121 0.46 -8.28 -0.25
CA LEU A 121 -0.81 -8.43 -0.97
C LEU A 121 -1.14 -9.90 -1.22
N LEU A 122 -0.13 -10.69 -1.62
CA LEU A 122 -0.27 -12.12 -1.84
C LEU A 122 -0.60 -12.86 -0.54
N TYR A 123 0.08 -12.51 0.56
CA TYR A 123 -0.22 -13.05 1.89
C TYR A 123 -1.66 -12.76 2.33
N ARG A 124 -2.15 -11.54 2.10
CA ARG A 124 -3.55 -11.18 2.36
C ARG A 124 -4.50 -11.99 1.48
N CYS A 125 -4.19 -12.16 0.21
CA CYS A 125 -4.97 -13.01 -0.70
C CYS A 125 -5.07 -14.44 -0.16
N TYR A 126 -3.96 -15.01 0.29
CA TYR A 126 -3.88 -16.36 0.85
C TYR A 126 -4.74 -16.53 2.11
N ILE A 127 -4.63 -15.63 3.09
CA ILE A 127 -5.46 -15.66 4.32
C ILE A 127 -6.94 -15.53 3.95
N VAL A 128 -7.25 -14.55 3.10
CA VAL A 128 -8.62 -14.32 2.67
C VAL A 128 -9.15 -15.53 1.94
N LEU A 129 -8.35 -16.41 1.32
CA LEU A 129 -8.78 -17.58 0.54
C LEU A 129 -8.90 -18.91 1.32
N HIS A 130 -9.15 -18.91 2.64
CA HIS A 130 -9.17 -20.07 3.55
C HIS A 130 -9.75 -21.43 3.04
N GLY A 131 -10.74 -21.46 2.12
CA GLY A 131 -11.33 -22.70 1.59
C GLY A 131 -11.04 -23.03 0.12
N ARG A 132 -10.35 -22.16 -0.64
CA ARG A 132 -10.08 -22.34 -2.08
C ARG A 132 -8.66 -21.91 -2.44
N LYS A 133 -7.67 -22.51 -1.78
CA LYS A 133 -6.25 -22.18 -1.94
C LYS A 133 -5.75 -22.31 -3.38
N TRP A 134 -6.38 -23.17 -4.20
CA TRP A 134 -6.05 -23.32 -5.61
C TRP A 134 -6.20 -22.02 -6.43
N LEU A 135 -7.12 -21.12 -6.05
CA LEU A 135 -7.26 -19.82 -6.72
C LEU A 135 -6.07 -18.88 -6.46
N ALA A 136 -5.35 -19.07 -5.34
CA ALA A 136 -4.15 -18.30 -5.03
C ALA A 136 -2.94 -18.71 -5.88
N VAL A 137 -3.00 -19.83 -6.61
CA VAL A 137 -1.92 -20.30 -7.48
C VAL A 137 -1.65 -19.29 -8.60
N ILE A 138 -2.70 -18.71 -9.19
CA ILE A 138 -2.55 -17.78 -10.32
C ILE A 138 -1.73 -16.54 -9.92
N PRO A 139 -2.06 -15.78 -8.85
CA PRO A 139 -1.25 -14.66 -8.40
C PRO A 139 0.15 -15.06 -7.93
N THR A 140 0.30 -16.26 -7.35
CA THR A 140 1.62 -16.76 -6.94
C THR A 140 2.51 -16.99 -8.17
N VAL A 141 1.98 -17.58 -9.25
CA VAL A 141 2.74 -17.81 -10.48
C VAL A 141 3.15 -16.48 -11.12
N THR A 142 2.25 -15.51 -11.22
CA THR A 142 2.59 -14.19 -11.78
C THR A 142 3.62 -13.46 -10.91
N TYR A 143 3.49 -13.54 -9.58
CA TYR A 143 4.46 -12.96 -8.64
C TYR A 143 5.86 -13.60 -8.75
N VAL A 144 5.94 -14.94 -8.80
CA VAL A 144 7.21 -15.66 -9.00
C VAL A 144 7.80 -15.32 -10.37
N GLY A 145 6.97 -15.17 -11.41
CA GLY A 145 7.39 -14.70 -12.72
C GLY A 145 8.02 -13.31 -12.67
N THR A 146 7.42 -12.36 -11.94
CA THR A 146 8.01 -11.03 -11.74
C THR A 146 9.34 -11.12 -11.01
N LEU A 147 9.43 -11.92 -9.93
CA LEU A 147 10.69 -12.10 -9.19
C LEU A 147 11.79 -12.71 -10.07
N ALA A 148 11.46 -13.69 -10.91
CA ALA A 148 12.38 -14.28 -11.86
C ALA A 148 12.86 -13.25 -12.90
N ALA A 149 11.97 -12.39 -13.40
CA ALA A 149 12.33 -11.31 -14.32
C ALA A 149 13.27 -10.29 -13.68
N GLU A 150 13.04 -9.90 -12.42
CA GLU A 150 13.95 -9.03 -11.66
C GLU A 150 15.33 -9.68 -11.47
N ILE A 151 15.38 -10.96 -11.09
CA ILE A 151 16.66 -11.70 -10.97
C ILE A 151 17.39 -11.76 -12.31
N ALA A 152 16.68 -12.00 -13.42
CA ALA A 152 17.25 -12.00 -14.75
C ALA A 152 17.85 -10.64 -15.14
N GLN A 153 17.24 -9.53 -14.70
CA GLN A 153 17.80 -8.19 -14.89
C GLN A 153 19.13 -8.01 -14.16
N PHE A 154 19.25 -8.52 -12.92
CA PHE A 154 20.52 -8.47 -12.18
C PHE A 154 21.61 -9.35 -12.79
N ALA A 155 21.24 -10.48 -13.40
CA ALA A 155 22.18 -11.39 -14.06
C ALA A 155 22.65 -10.87 -15.43
N ALA A 156 21.90 -9.97 -16.05
CA ALA A 156 22.27 -9.38 -17.34
C ALA A 156 23.44 -8.40 -17.16
N ASN A 157 24.61 -8.80 -17.64
CA ASN A 157 25.82 -7.99 -17.51
C ASN A 157 25.84 -6.74 -18.40
N GLU A 158 25.04 -6.69 -19.46
CA GLU A 158 25.08 -5.60 -20.44
C GLU A 158 23.69 -5.02 -20.72
N PRO A 159 23.57 -3.67 -20.80
CA PRO A 159 22.31 -3.03 -21.18
C PRO A 159 21.98 -3.41 -22.62
N GLY A 160 20.82 -4.06 -22.82
CA GLY A 160 20.42 -4.57 -24.12
C GLY A 160 18.90 -4.73 -24.29
N PRO A 161 18.45 -5.13 -25.49
CA PRO A 161 17.04 -5.40 -25.77
C PRO A 161 16.42 -6.41 -24.80
N PHE A 162 17.21 -7.41 -24.37
CA PHE A 162 16.79 -8.40 -23.39
C PHE A 162 16.43 -7.75 -22.05
N LEU A 163 17.29 -6.87 -21.52
CA LEU A 163 17.04 -6.18 -20.25
C LEU A 163 15.75 -5.34 -20.30
N THR A 164 15.58 -4.58 -21.39
CA THR A 164 14.38 -3.77 -21.63
C THR A 164 13.12 -4.64 -21.73
N ALA A 165 13.20 -5.81 -22.39
CA ALA A 165 12.08 -6.74 -22.49
C ALA A 165 11.74 -7.38 -21.14
N THR A 166 12.75 -7.75 -20.34
CA THR A 166 12.54 -8.32 -19.00
C THR A 166 11.93 -7.32 -18.04
N GLU A 167 12.28 -6.03 -18.15
CA GLU A 167 11.69 -4.96 -17.35
C GLU A 167 10.22 -4.70 -17.74
N ALA A 168 9.92 -4.67 -19.05
CA ALA A 168 8.53 -4.59 -19.51
C ALA A 168 7.69 -5.78 -19.02
N ALA A 169 8.26 -6.98 -19.09
CA ALA A 169 7.62 -8.20 -18.63
C ALA A 169 7.42 -8.20 -17.10
N SER A 170 8.39 -7.73 -16.30
CA SER A 170 8.26 -7.65 -14.84
C SER A 170 7.14 -6.68 -14.45
N ALA A 171 7.09 -5.50 -15.08
CA ALA A 171 6.02 -4.52 -14.87
C ALA A 171 4.63 -5.07 -15.25
N GLY A 172 4.54 -5.76 -16.39
CA GLY A 172 3.30 -6.39 -16.86
C GLY A 172 2.82 -7.52 -15.92
N LEU A 173 3.71 -8.41 -15.51
CA LEU A 173 3.40 -9.50 -14.56
C LEU A 173 3.04 -8.96 -13.17
N GLY A 174 3.72 -7.91 -12.71
CA GLY A 174 3.36 -7.20 -11.47
C GLY A 174 1.96 -6.59 -11.53
N ALA A 175 1.60 -5.95 -12.65
CA ALA A 175 0.25 -5.42 -12.86
C ALA A 175 -0.80 -6.54 -12.88
N LEU A 176 -0.55 -7.64 -13.58
CA LEU A 176 -1.44 -8.80 -13.60
C LEU A 176 -1.61 -9.42 -12.22
N THR A 177 -0.53 -9.55 -11.45
CA THR A 177 -0.55 -10.02 -10.06
C THR A 177 -1.51 -9.18 -9.22
N ASN A 178 -1.37 -7.84 -9.30
CA ASN A 178 -2.21 -6.91 -8.57
C ASN A 178 -3.68 -6.96 -9.01
N ILE A 179 -3.96 -7.11 -10.31
CA ILE A 179 -5.32 -7.29 -10.83
C ILE A 179 -5.96 -8.56 -10.26
N PHE A 180 -5.27 -9.71 -10.34
CA PHE A 180 -5.82 -10.97 -9.85
C PHE A 180 -6.03 -10.97 -8.34
N ILE A 181 -5.07 -10.46 -7.56
CA ILE A 181 -5.23 -10.33 -6.10
C ILE A 181 -6.44 -9.47 -5.78
N THR A 182 -6.55 -8.30 -6.41
CA THR A 182 -7.66 -7.37 -6.17
C THR A 182 -9.00 -7.98 -6.57
N ALA A 183 -9.09 -8.60 -7.74
CA ALA A 183 -10.30 -9.28 -8.20
C ALA A 183 -10.74 -10.41 -7.26
N PHE A 184 -9.81 -11.24 -6.78
CA PHE A 184 -10.14 -12.33 -5.86
C PHE A 184 -10.55 -11.85 -4.47
N ILE A 185 -9.85 -10.87 -3.91
CA ILE A 185 -10.21 -10.32 -2.60
C ILE A 185 -11.57 -9.62 -2.69
N THR A 186 -11.79 -8.76 -3.69
CA THR A 186 -13.06 -8.05 -3.85
C THR A 186 -14.23 -9.01 -4.11
N HIS A 187 -14.07 -9.99 -5.01
CA HIS A 187 -15.10 -10.99 -5.28
C HIS A 187 -15.49 -11.76 -4.01
N ARG A 188 -14.51 -12.20 -3.21
CA ARG A 188 -14.80 -12.94 -1.98
C ARG A 188 -15.46 -12.07 -0.92
N LEU A 189 -15.01 -10.82 -0.73
CA LEU A 189 -15.62 -9.89 0.23
C LEU A 189 -17.07 -9.60 -0.15
N LEU A 190 -17.35 -9.37 -1.44
CA LEU A 190 -18.71 -9.16 -1.95
C LEU A 190 -19.58 -10.42 -1.78
N LYS A 191 -19.03 -11.62 -2.02
CA LYS A 191 -19.75 -12.87 -1.80
C LYS A 191 -20.08 -13.09 -0.33
N ALA A 192 -19.10 -12.87 0.57
CA ALA A 192 -19.31 -12.97 2.00
C ALA A 192 -20.38 -11.98 2.46
N GLN A 193 -20.33 -10.74 1.96
CA GLN A 193 -21.35 -9.74 2.24
C GLN A 193 -22.75 -10.19 1.80
N LYS A 194 -22.90 -10.75 0.59
CA LYS A 194 -24.18 -11.29 0.10
C LYS A 194 -24.70 -12.44 0.98
N MET A 195 -23.80 -13.34 1.41
CA MET A 195 -24.17 -14.45 2.29
C MET A 195 -24.62 -13.97 3.68
N PHE A 196 -23.92 -13.01 4.27
CA PHE A 196 -24.33 -12.41 5.54
C PHE A 196 -25.64 -11.62 5.42
N ALA A 197 -25.83 -10.88 4.32
CA ALA A 197 -27.07 -10.15 4.06
C ALA A 197 -28.27 -11.09 3.88
N ALA A 198 -28.07 -12.26 3.27
CA ALA A 198 -29.12 -13.27 3.14
C ALA A 198 -29.47 -13.95 4.48
N ALA A 199 -28.47 -14.13 5.36
CA ALA A 199 -28.67 -14.76 6.67
C ALA A 199 -29.26 -13.81 7.73
N LEU A 200 -29.05 -12.50 7.60
CA LEU A 200 -29.52 -11.49 8.55
C LEU A 200 -30.66 -10.69 7.91
N THR A 201 -31.89 -11.19 8.02
CA THR A 201 -33.11 -10.59 7.46
C THR A 201 -33.47 -9.19 7.97
N SER A 202 -32.73 -8.62 8.95
CA SER A 202 -33.13 -7.37 9.62
C SER A 202 -32.02 -6.34 9.89
N SER A 203 -30.76 -6.56 9.52
CA SER A 203 -29.67 -5.65 9.94
C SER A 203 -28.88 -5.05 8.77
N ASN A 204 -29.31 -3.85 8.37
CA ASN A 204 -28.68 -3.03 7.33
C ASN A 204 -27.29 -2.46 7.73
N ARG A 205 -26.76 -2.79 8.93
CA ARG A 205 -25.50 -2.22 9.48
C ARG A 205 -24.22 -2.89 8.99
N SER A 206 -24.22 -4.18 8.63
CA SER A 206 -22.96 -4.91 8.34
C SER A 206 -22.41 -4.68 6.92
N SER A 207 -23.22 -4.11 6.02
CA SER A 207 -22.87 -3.90 4.61
C SER A 207 -21.81 -2.82 4.39
N GLY A 208 -21.73 -1.83 5.28
CA GLY A 208 -20.81 -0.69 5.17
C GLY A 208 -19.33 -1.07 5.36
N MET A 209 -19.04 -1.96 6.32
CA MET A 209 -17.66 -2.31 6.69
C MET A 209 -16.91 -3.02 5.55
N TYR A 210 -17.54 -3.98 4.88
CA TYR A 210 -16.93 -4.70 3.77
C TYR A 210 -16.71 -3.79 2.56
N ARG A 211 -17.67 -2.91 2.28
CA ARG A 211 -17.60 -1.94 1.17
C ARG A 211 -16.38 -1.02 1.31
N GLY A 212 -16.10 -0.59 2.53
CA GLY A 212 -14.92 0.20 2.87
C GLY A 212 -13.60 -0.45 2.51
N VAL A 213 -13.41 -1.68 2.99
CA VAL A 213 -12.18 -2.44 2.74
C VAL A 213 -12.00 -2.68 1.24
N THR A 214 -13.06 -3.04 0.52
CA THR A 214 -13.00 -3.20 -0.94
C THR A 214 -12.67 -1.89 -1.65
N GLN A 215 -13.24 -0.76 -1.22
CA GLN A 215 -12.96 0.54 -1.84
C GLN A 215 -11.50 0.93 -1.66
N ILE A 216 -10.93 0.73 -0.48
CA ILE A 216 -9.52 1.02 -0.20
C ILE A 216 -8.59 0.16 -1.07
N LEU A 217 -8.89 -1.13 -1.21
CA LEU A 217 -8.10 -2.03 -2.05
C LEU A 217 -8.14 -1.60 -3.52
N VAL A 218 -9.31 -1.22 -4.02
CA VAL A 218 -9.46 -0.74 -5.41
C VAL A 218 -8.77 0.60 -5.61
N GLU A 219 -8.95 1.56 -4.68
CA GLU A 219 -8.34 2.90 -4.74
C GLU A 219 -6.80 2.84 -4.75
N SER A 220 -6.21 1.86 -4.05
CA SER A 220 -4.75 1.65 -4.01
C SER A 220 -4.22 0.77 -5.15
N ALA A 221 -5.00 -0.17 -5.67
CA ALA A 221 -4.58 -1.06 -6.76
C ALA A 221 -4.69 -0.40 -8.15
N VAL A 222 -5.67 0.48 -8.37
CA VAL A 222 -5.89 1.11 -9.67
C VAL A 222 -4.69 1.95 -10.16
N PRO A 223 -4.09 2.86 -9.35
CA PRO A 223 -2.94 3.64 -9.81
C PRO A 223 -1.72 2.77 -10.13
N LEU A 224 -1.46 1.74 -9.31
CA LEU A 224 -0.35 0.80 -9.52
C LEU A 224 -0.53 -0.03 -10.79
N THR A 225 -1.73 -0.58 -11.01
CA THR A 225 -2.02 -1.40 -12.20
C THR A 225 -2.01 -0.57 -13.48
N LEU A 226 -2.61 0.62 -13.46
CA LEU A 226 -2.64 1.51 -14.62
C LEU A 226 -1.24 1.98 -15.01
N SER A 227 -0.42 2.39 -14.03
CA SER A 227 0.97 2.80 -14.27
C SER A 227 1.83 1.63 -14.76
N GLY A 228 1.68 0.43 -14.19
CA GLY A 228 2.40 -0.78 -14.63
C GLY A 228 2.05 -1.21 -16.05
N ILE A 229 0.77 -1.18 -16.42
CA ILE A 229 0.32 -1.45 -17.81
C ILE A 229 0.88 -0.39 -18.76
N GLY A 230 0.79 0.90 -18.40
CA GLY A 230 1.33 1.98 -19.19
C GLY A 230 2.85 1.86 -19.37
N TYR A 231 3.57 1.46 -18.33
CA TYR A 231 5.01 1.28 -18.38
C TYR A 231 5.40 0.09 -19.27
N CYS A 232 4.73 -1.04 -19.10
CA CYS A 232 4.88 -2.21 -19.95
C CYS A 232 4.63 -1.88 -21.43
N ALA A 233 3.49 -1.24 -21.75
CA ALA A 233 3.12 -0.89 -23.12
C ALA A 233 4.11 0.08 -23.78
N THR A 234 4.48 1.16 -23.08
CA THR A 234 5.43 2.15 -23.62
C THR A 234 6.83 1.57 -23.80
N THR A 235 7.26 0.66 -22.92
CA THR A 235 8.54 -0.03 -23.05
C THR A 235 8.57 -0.99 -24.24
N PHE A 236 7.48 -1.72 -24.51
CA PHE A 236 7.36 -2.53 -25.73
C PHE A 236 7.35 -1.69 -27.00
N ILE A 237 6.66 -0.53 -26.99
CA ILE A 237 6.71 0.42 -28.10
C ILE A 237 8.15 0.91 -28.33
N HIS A 238 8.87 1.24 -27.25
CA HIS A 238 10.28 1.65 -27.33
C HIS A 238 11.17 0.55 -27.90
N LEU A 239 10.94 -0.71 -27.51
CA LEU A 239 11.68 -1.86 -28.02
C LEU A 239 11.44 -2.06 -29.52
N GLY A 240 10.18 -1.99 -29.97
CA GLY A 240 9.81 -2.10 -31.38
C GLY A 240 10.33 -0.94 -32.24
N ALA A 241 10.44 0.25 -31.67
CA ALA A 241 10.97 1.44 -32.35
C ALA A 241 12.51 1.40 -32.58
N ARG A 242 13.22 0.34 -32.19
CA ARG A 242 14.67 0.29 -32.44
C ARG A 242 15.01 0.09 -33.92
N ASN A 243 14.20 -0.68 -34.66
CA ASN A 243 14.48 -1.07 -36.04
C ASN A 243 13.20 -1.06 -36.91
N PRO A 244 13.02 -0.09 -37.84
CA PRO A 244 13.91 1.04 -38.14
C PRO A 244 13.85 2.13 -37.07
N SER A 245 14.96 2.84 -36.86
CA SER A 245 15.01 3.92 -35.87
C SER A 245 14.11 5.10 -36.31
N PRO A 246 13.17 5.55 -35.47
CA PRO A 246 12.26 6.64 -35.82
C PRO A 246 13.00 7.99 -35.82
N PRO A 247 12.36 9.03 -36.40
CA PRO A 247 12.85 10.40 -36.26
C PRO A 247 13.05 10.81 -34.80
N ALA A 248 14.03 11.66 -34.53
CA ALA A 248 14.45 12.01 -33.16
C ALA A 248 13.31 12.60 -32.30
N HIS A 249 12.42 13.40 -32.88
CA HIS A 249 11.27 13.95 -32.18
C HIS A 249 10.25 12.88 -31.74
N VAL A 250 10.09 11.79 -32.52
CA VAL A 250 9.25 10.65 -32.14
C VAL A 250 9.93 9.86 -31.02
N LEU A 251 11.23 9.61 -31.14
CA LEU A 251 11.99 8.92 -30.10
C LEU A 251 11.96 9.69 -28.77
N ALA A 252 12.12 11.01 -28.80
CA ALA A 252 12.01 11.87 -27.62
C ALA A 252 10.65 11.72 -26.93
N ARG A 253 9.55 11.69 -27.69
CA ARG A 253 8.20 11.46 -27.14
C ARG A 253 8.06 10.07 -26.50
N ILE A 254 8.59 9.04 -27.15
CA ILE A 254 8.58 7.67 -26.62
C ILE A 254 9.35 7.61 -25.31
N LEU A 255 10.56 8.18 -25.25
CA LEU A 255 11.37 8.20 -24.03
C LEU A 255 10.67 8.94 -22.88
N SER A 256 10.09 10.11 -23.16
CA SER A 256 9.30 10.83 -22.16
C SER A 256 8.13 10.02 -21.63
N ALA A 257 7.42 9.29 -22.51
CA ALA A 257 6.31 8.43 -22.11
C ALA A 257 6.76 7.24 -21.26
N VAL A 258 7.82 6.54 -21.68
CA VAL A 258 8.42 5.41 -20.93
C VAL A 258 8.81 5.86 -19.53
N SER A 259 9.54 6.97 -19.42
CA SER A 259 9.99 7.46 -18.14
C SER A 259 8.85 8.01 -17.28
N PHE A 260 7.84 8.64 -17.86
CA PHE A 260 6.66 9.10 -17.12
C PHE A 260 5.93 7.91 -16.46
N PHE A 261 5.59 6.88 -17.24
CA PHE A 261 4.92 5.71 -16.70
C PHE A 261 5.81 4.89 -15.77
N GLY A 262 7.10 4.76 -16.08
CA GLY A 262 8.08 4.09 -15.20
C GLY A 262 8.20 4.79 -13.86
N THR A 263 8.30 6.12 -13.86
CA THR A 263 8.32 6.93 -12.63
C THR A 263 7.09 6.70 -11.77
N LEU A 264 5.90 6.78 -12.39
CA LEU A 264 4.65 6.53 -11.68
C LEU A 264 4.57 5.10 -11.16
N HIS A 265 5.00 4.12 -11.95
CA HIS A 265 5.01 2.72 -11.57
C HIS A 265 5.88 2.48 -10.34
N TYR A 266 7.13 2.95 -10.35
CA TYR A 266 8.04 2.82 -9.20
C TYR A 266 7.52 3.56 -7.95
N ALA A 267 6.93 4.75 -8.11
CA ALA A 267 6.31 5.47 -7.01
C ALA A 267 5.12 4.70 -6.43
N PHE A 268 4.24 4.15 -7.27
CA PHE A 268 3.06 3.42 -6.83
C PHE A 268 3.34 2.03 -6.28
N ILE A 269 4.43 1.36 -6.72
CA ILE A 269 4.90 0.10 -6.11
C ILE A 269 5.14 0.32 -4.61
N ALA A 270 5.70 1.48 -4.24
CA ALA A 270 6.02 1.79 -2.86
C ALA A 270 4.82 2.41 -2.10
N ILE A 271 4.05 3.30 -2.74
CA ILE A 271 2.90 3.99 -2.11
C ILE A 271 1.71 3.05 -1.92
N SER A 272 1.43 2.12 -2.83
CA SER A 272 0.22 1.29 -2.75
C SER A 272 0.19 0.39 -1.51
N PRO A 273 1.24 -0.41 -1.21
CA PRO A 273 1.30 -1.17 0.04
C PRO A 273 1.26 -0.28 1.28
N GLN A 274 1.90 0.90 1.23
CA GLN A 274 1.88 1.88 2.32
C GLN A 274 0.48 2.41 2.59
N MET A 275 -0.29 2.75 1.56
CA MET A 275 -1.68 3.21 1.68
C MET A 275 -2.56 2.13 2.31
N ILE A 276 -2.34 0.88 1.92
CA ILE A 276 -3.06 -0.28 2.45
C ILE A 276 -2.70 -0.53 3.93
N ILE A 277 -1.41 -0.46 4.29
CA ILE A 277 -0.95 -0.58 5.69
C ILE A 277 -1.52 0.57 6.52
N PHE A 278 -1.36 1.80 6.04
CA PHE A 278 -1.85 3.03 6.67
C PHE A 278 -3.34 2.94 6.98
N ARG A 279 -4.16 2.50 6.02
CA ARG A 279 -5.61 2.34 6.23
C ARG A 279 -5.92 1.26 7.28
N VAL A 280 -5.19 0.15 7.29
CA VAL A 280 -5.37 -0.92 8.30
C VAL A 280 -4.95 -0.47 9.70
N THR A 281 -3.87 0.30 9.82
CA THR A 281 -3.36 0.77 11.11
C THR A 281 -4.20 1.90 11.69
N THR A 282 -4.75 2.78 10.84
CA THR A 282 -5.61 3.91 11.23
C THR A 282 -7.08 3.54 11.43
N GLY A 283 -7.52 2.38 10.94
CA GLY A 283 -8.93 1.94 10.82
C GLY A 283 -9.72 1.65 12.10
N ARG A 284 -9.60 2.48 13.15
CA ARG A 284 -10.48 2.46 14.34
C ARG A 284 -11.87 3.06 14.13
N SER A 285 -12.11 3.73 13.00
CA SER A 285 -13.41 4.35 12.69
C SER A 285 -14.45 3.38 12.13
N TRP A 286 -14.09 2.15 11.75
CA TRP A 286 -15.00 1.26 11.03
C TRP A 286 -15.97 0.48 11.93
N ALA A 287 -15.61 0.27 13.21
CA ALA A 287 -16.45 -0.43 14.17
C ALA A 287 -17.28 0.51 15.07
N ASN A 288 -16.91 1.79 15.16
CA ASN A 288 -17.47 2.74 16.12
C ASN A 288 -18.00 4.00 15.40
N SER A 289 -18.84 3.87 14.37
CA SER A 289 -19.72 4.98 13.98
C SER A 289 -21.05 4.77 14.73
N PRO A 290 -21.29 5.44 15.87
CA PRO A 290 -22.62 5.54 16.46
C PRO A 290 -23.45 6.50 15.61
N GLU A 291 -23.73 6.14 14.36
CA GLU A 291 -24.60 6.93 13.47
C GLU A 291 -25.95 6.22 13.33
N ALA A 292 -26.56 6.03 14.50
CA ALA A 292 -28.00 6.01 14.67
C ALA A 292 -28.47 7.27 15.40
N GLU A 293 -27.77 8.39 15.23
CA GLU A 293 -28.27 9.75 15.52
C GLU A 293 -28.10 10.63 14.28
N SER A 294 -28.94 10.29 13.31
CA SER A 294 -29.69 11.20 12.45
C SER A 294 -29.05 12.55 12.07
N THR A 295 -28.69 12.62 10.78
CA THR A 295 -28.92 13.80 9.93
C THR A 295 -28.14 15.08 10.28
N ARG A 296 -26.87 15.19 9.85
CA ARG A 296 -26.31 16.35 9.12
C ARG A 296 -24.77 16.32 8.97
N PRO A 297 -24.20 17.03 7.98
CA PRO A 297 -22.77 17.09 7.75
C PRO A 297 -22.12 18.12 8.69
N GLN A 298 -21.19 17.69 9.54
CA GLN A 298 -20.30 18.57 10.28
C GLN A 298 -18.88 18.03 10.23
N PHE A 299 -18.15 18.48 9.21
CA PHE A 299 -16.70 18.52 9.25
C PHE A 299 -16.28 19.20 10.55
N SER A 300 -15.46 18.52 11.35
CA SER A 300 -14.83 18.97 12.59
C SER A 300 -15.74 19.23 13.81
N ARG A 301 -15.74 18.27 14.75
CA ARG A 301 -15.63 18.62 16.17
C ARG A 301 -14.58 17.78 16.90
N PRO A 302 -13.57 18.42 17.53
CA PRO A 302 -12.62 17.80 18.45
C PRO A 302 -13.24 17.56 19.84
N LEU A 303 -12.56 16.72 20.64
CA LEU A 303 -12.96 16.27 21.98
C LEU A 303 -13.44 17.42 22.89
N VAL A 304 -14.68 17.29 23.38
CA VAL A 304 -15.22 18.06 24.50
C VAL A 304 -15.14 17.18 25.75
N PHE A 305 -14.32 17.57 26.72
CA PHE A 305 -14.36 16.98 28.05
C PHE A 305 -15.60 17.50 28.79
N ALA A 306 -16.32 16.59 29.44
CA ALA A 306 -17.46 16.92 30.29
C ALA A 306 -17.02 17.92 31.37
N ARG A 307 -17.46 19.18 31.27
CA ARG A 307 -17.52 20.07 32.42
C ARG A 307 -18.56 19.49 33.36
N GLY A 308 -18.13 19.01 34.51
CA GLY A 308 -19.04 18.56 35.56
C GLY A 308 -20.02 19.68 35.88
N THR A 309 -21.30 19.42 35.63
CA THR A 309 -22.40 20.13 36.27
C THR A 309 -22.36 19.76 37.74
N LYS A 310 -21.66 20.57 38.54
CA LYS A 310 -21.97 20.74 39.95
C LYS A 310 -23.39 21.29 40.00
N ASN A 311 -24.37 20.42 40.22
CA ASN A 311 -25.65 20.85 40.75
C ASN A 311 -25.39 21.21 42.20
N ASP A 312 -25.31 22.52 42.46
CA ASP A 312 -25.65 23.09 43.75
C ASP A 312 -27.14 22.83 43.96
N GLU A 313 -27.49 21.71 44.60
CA GLU A 313 -28.81 21.53 45.19
C GLU A 313 -28.87 22.34 46.49
N SER A 314 -29.46 23.52 46.36
CA SER A 314 -29.93 24.35 47.44
C SER A 314 -31.10 23.69 48.18
N ILE A 315 -30.93 23.52 49.49
CA ILE A 315 -31.89 23.86 50.56
C ILE A 315 -33.34 23.42 50.33
N GLY A 316 -33.72 22.33 51.02
CA GLY A 316 -35.11 21.94 51.28
C GLY A 316 -35.23 21.35 52.67
N ILE A 317 -35.83 22.13 53.57
CA ILE A 317 -36.01 21.90 55.01
C ILE A 317 -37.08 20.82 55.26
N GLY A 318 -36.78 19.91 56.19
CA GLY A 318 -37.73 19.30 57.12
C GLY A 318 -38.43 18.02 56.66
N ARG A 319 -38.24 16.93 57.41
CA ARG A 319 -39.25 16.40 58.35
C ARG A 319 -38.73 15.09 58.96
N GLU A 320 -38.59 15.10 60.28
CA GLU A 320 -38.54 13.92 61.14
C GLU A 320 -39.80 13.07 60.90
N ASP A 321 -39.66 11.75 60.85
CA ASP A 321 -40.51 10.85 61.62
C ASP A 321 -39.90 9.43 61.63
N ASP A 322 -39.89 8.89 62.83
CA ASP A 322 -39.43 7.58 63.26
C ASP A 322 -40.15 6.41 62.56
N ASN A 323 -39.45 5.29 62.36
CA ASN A 323 -39.82 4.01 62.99
C ASN A 323 -38.95 2.84 62.50
N ASP A 324 -38.16 2.32 63.43
CA ASP A 324 -38.22 0.94 63.97
C ASP A 324 -38.13 -0.32 63.10
N SER A 325 -37.46 -1.30 63.74
CA SER A 325 -37.45 -2.76 63.56
C SER A 325 -36.70 -3.35 62.35
N LEU A 326 -35.56 -4.04 62.50
CA LEU A 326 -35.26 -5.34 63.14
C LEU A 326 -35.87 -6.56 62.44
N GLU A 327 -34.99 -7.47 62.01
CA GLU A 327 -35.07 -8.94 61.77
C GLU A 327 -34.29 -9.27 60.49
N ASP A 328 -33.07 -9.82 60.52
CA ASP A 328 -32.57 -11.11 61.04
C ASP A 328 -33.04 -12.33 60.22
N THR A 329 -32.15 -13.33 60.13
CA THR A 329 -32.14 -14.61 59.39
C THR A 329 -31.36 -14.63 58.06
N SER A 330 -30.15 -15.18 57.99
CA SER A 330 -29.68 -16.57 58.28
C SER A 330 -30.07 -17.60 57.22
N GLY A 331 -29.05 -18.09 56.51
CA GLY A 331 -28.91 -19.49 56.13
C GLY A 331 -29.54 -19.95 54.80
N LYS A 332 -28.70 -20.34 53.84
CA LYS A 332 -28.44 -21.77 53.57
C LYS A 332 -27.45 -21.99 52.43
N ALA A 333 -26.45 -22.80 52.74
CA ALA A 333 -25.65 -23.55 51.81
C ALA A 333 -26.50 -24.57 51.05
N SER A 334 -26.16 -24.85 49.79
CA SER A 334 -26.22 -26.21 49.26
C SER A 334 -25.20 -26.36 48.14
N GLU A 335 -24.20 -27.18 48.44
CA GLU A 335 -23.41 -27.91 47.46
C GLU A 335 -24.34 -28.63 46.48
N HIS A 336 -23.96 -28.65 45.20
CA HIS A 336 -24.30 -29.79 44.36
C HIS A 336 -23.09 -30.17 43.51
N SER A 337 -22.40 -31.19 44.01
CA SER A 337 -21.51 -32.06 43.25
C SER A 337 -22.32 -32.76 42.14
N GLY A 338 -21.74 -32.81 40.94
CA GLY A 338 -22.31 -33.44 39.76
C GLY A 338 -21.20 -33.88 38.81
N LEU A 339 -20.60 -35.03 39.13
CA LEU A 339 -19.77 -35.83 38.24
C LEU A 339 -20.49 -36.12 36.92
N GLY A 340 -19.81 -35.88 35.80
CA GLY A 340 -20.30 -36.18 34.46
C GLY A 340 -19.15 -36.67 33.58
N GLN A 341 -18.83 -37.95 33.76
CA GLN A 341 -17.91 -38.77 32.98
C GLN A 341 -18.57 -39.19 31.66
N ASN A 342 -17.87 -39.01 30.53
CA ASN A 342 -18.08 -39.62 29.19
C ASN A 342 -16.84 -39.22 28.38
N ASP A 343 -15.82 -40.03 28.10
CA ASP A 343 -15.75 -41.37 27.50
C ASP A 343 -16.39 -41.52 26.11
N TYR A 344 -15.68 -42.26 25.26
CA TYR A 344 -15.86 -42.61 23.83
C TYR A 344 -15.11 -41.73 22.80
N LYS A 345 -13.96 -42.21 22.26
CA LYS A 345 -13.75 -43.23 21.19
C LYS A 345 -14.04 -42.64 19.80
N VAL A 346 -13.28 -42.85 18.73
CA VAL A 346 -12.12 -43.68 18.35
C VAL A 346 -11.45 -42.96 17.17
#